data_AF-A0A317N1A5-F1
#
_entry.id   AF-A0A317N1A5-F1
#
_cell.length_a   1.000
_cell.length_b   1.000
_cell.length_c   1.000
_cell.angle_alpha   90.00
_cell.angle_beta   90.00
_cell.angle_gamma   90.00
#
_symmetry.space_group_name_H-M   'P 1'
#
loop_
_entity.id
_entity.type
_entity.pdbx_description
1 polymer ?
#
loop_
_entity_poly.entity_id
_entity_poly.type
_entity_poly.pdbx_seq_one_letter_code
_entity_poly.pdbx_strand_id
1 'polypeptide(L)'
;MVPQKLTFSPLSRRQIEADFSGGHITSDAGVLLLREVDKQHRLTQRLAETLTDQRDPRMIRHELKSLVRQRVYGVAGGYEDLNDHEALRFDQALQTATGNASTLAGKSTLCRMEQAMDRQTIVKAHELLWHHFIEQHEKPPKEIVLDFDGTDIPVHGDQPGKFFNRYYDHHCYFPLYVFCGRHLLVSYLRTSNRGDARHSWAILALLVRFIREYWPQTRIVFRGDSHFSKPRLLAWCDRNQVDYIVGMARNQRLEALAAPAMDKVRTYYEAHGHKLASTFRFRYKARSWHKPRWVVARLEYGPQGPNPRFVISSRYDDGFKLYYEQYCARGDMENRIKDQQLDLFAGRTSSTHWWTNQWRLILSGFAYTLFERLRVHLKNTPFERMSAGTLRLKLIKVGAVIIRNTRRIRVLMSDSYPHKNDLSALVQRLVPQ
;
A
#
# COMPACT_ATOMS: atom_id res chain seq x y z
N MET A 1 -27.85 -32.37 11.84
CA MET A 1 -28.05 -32.39 10.37
C MET A 1 -26.95 -33.28 9.81
N VAL A 2 -27.28 -34.39 9.16
CA VAL A 2 -26.27 -35.26 8.53
C VAL A 2 -25.57 -34.44 7.42
N PRO A 3 -24.23 -34.46 7.32
CA PRO A 3 -23.53 -33.71 6.28
C PRO A 3 -24.05 -34.14 4.90
N GLN A 4 -24.46 -33.17 4.07
CA GLN A 4 -24.87 -33.45 2.71
C GLN A 4 -23.67 -34.00 1.95
N LYS A 5 -23.77 -35.24 1.47
CA LYS A 5 -22.77 -35.83 0.57
C LYS A 5 -22.90 -35.22 -0.82
N LEU A 6 -21.77 -34.85 -1.39
CA LEU A 6 -21.61 -34.41 -2.77
C LEU A 6 -20.99 -35.56 -3.56
N THR A 7 -21.57 -35.92 -4.70
CA THR A 7 -21.05 -36.99 -5.56
C THR A 7 -20.61 -36.40 -6.89
N PHE A 8 -19.40 -36.75 -7.34
CA PHE A 8 -18.86 -36.34 -8.63
C PHE A 8 -18.83 -37.51 -9.61
N SER A 9 -18.63 -37.21 -10.89
CA SER A 9 -18.43 -38.24 -11.93
C SER A 9 -17.32 -39.21 -11.52
N PRO A 10 -17.53 -40.53 -11.63
CA PRO A 10 -16.57 -41.51 -11.14
C PRO A 10 -15.28 -41.49 -11.96
N LEU A 11 -14.16 -41.78 -11.29
CA LEU A 11 -12.88 -42.06 -11.96
C LEU A 11 -12.80 -43.56 -12.22
N SER A 12 -13.12 -43.96 -13.45
CA SER A 12 -13.28 -45.37 -13.84
C SER A 12 -14.32 -46.07 -12.95
N ARG A 13 -13.92 -47.01 -12.07
CA ARG A 13 -14.82 -47.72 -11.15
C ARG A 13 -14.92 -47.07 -9.77
N ARG A 14 -14.18 -45.99 -9.51
CA ARG A 14 -14.15 -45.33 -8.19
C ARG A 14 -15.19 -44.22 -8.12
N GLN A 15 -16.15 -44.34 -7.22
CA GLN A 15 -17.04 -43.24 -6.87
C GLN A 15 -16.24 -42.13 -6.19
N ILE A 16 -16.54 -40.88 -6.53
CA ILE A 16 -15.90 -39.71 -5.94
C ILE A 16 -16.97 -39.01 -5.08
N GLU A 17 -16.76 -39.00 -3.77
CA GLU A 17 -17.63 -38.36 -2.80
C GLU A 17 -16.87 -37.26 -2.04
N ALA A 18 -17.57 -36.20 -1.65
CA ALA A 18 -17.07 -35.18 -0.75
C ALA A 18 -18.14 -34.77 0.27
N ASP A 19 -17.70 -34.33 1.44
CA ASP A 19 -18.54 -33.68 2.44
C ASP A 19 -17.71 -32.67 3.24
N PHE A 20 -18.37 -31.93 4.13
CA PHE A 20 -17.73 -30.96 5.01
C PHE A 20 -17.56 -31.50 6.45
N SER A 21 -17.48 -32.82 6.62
CA SER A 21 -17.32 -33.49 7.92
C SER A 21 -15.85 -33.73 8.32
N GLY A 22 -14.89 -33.28 7.50
CA GLY A 22 -13.45 -33.44 7.71
C GLY A 22 -12.86 -32.78 8.96
N GLY A 23 -13.68 -32.16 9.81
CA GLY A 23 -13.26 -31.58 11.08
C GLY A 23 -12.66 -30.19 10.94
N HIS A 24 -11.57 -29.93 11.66
CA HIS A 24 -10.93 -28.62 11.72
C HIS A 24 -9.90 -28.46 10.60
N ILE A 25 -10.38 -28.20 9.39
CA ILE A 25 -9.55 -27.95 8.21
C ILE A 25 -9.59 -26.45 7.89
N THR A 26 -8.43 -25.86 7.64
CA THR A 26 -8.27 -24.46 7.21
C THR A 26 -7.72 -24.40 5.80
N SER A 27 -8.02 -23.33 5.07
CA SER A 27 -7.33 -22.95 3.84
C SER A 27 -6.34 -21.80 4.05
N ASP A 28 -6.13 -21.37 5.29
CA ASP A 28 -5.39 -20.16 5.67
C ASP A 28 -4.23 -20.43 6.63
N ALA A 29 -3.65 -21.63 6.64
CA ALA A 29 -2.63 -22.01 7.62
C ALA A 29 -1.44 -21.04 7.69
N GLY A 30 -1.14 -20.38 6.58
CA GLY A 30 -0.07 -19.40 6.47
C GLY A 30 -0.33 -18.07 7.16
N VAL A 31 -1.53 -17.80 7.67
CA VAL A 31 -1.80 -16.64 8.55
C VAL A 31 -0.91 -16.65 9.81
N LEU A 32 -0.38 -17.81 10.19
CA LEU A 32 0.61 -17.94 11.25
C LEU A 32 1.94 -17.24 10.93
N LEU A 33 2.33 -17.12 9.65
CA LEU A 33 3.49 -16.32 9.26
C LEU A 33 3.26 -14.84 9.58
N LEU A 34 2.06 -14.33 9.30
CA LEU A 34 1.68 -12.96 9.66
C LEU A 34 1.68 -12.76 11.17
N ARG A 35 1.30 -13.77 11.94
CA ARG A 35 1.41 -13.74 13.41
C ARG A 35 2.84 -13.56 13.87
N GLU A 36 3.79 -14.33 13.34
CA GLU A 36 5.19 -14.21 13.80
C GLU A 36 5.78 -12.85 13.42
N VAL A 37 5.49 -12.35 12.22
CA VAL A 37 5.88 -11.00 11.79
C VAL A 37 5.24 -9.92 12.69
N ASP A 38 3.94 -10.00 12.94
CA ASP A 38 3.24 -9.02 13.78
C ASP A 38 3.73 -9.06 15.23
N LYS A 39 4.19 -10.20 15.74
CA LYS A 39 4.83 -10.27 17.06
C LYS A 39 6.15 -9.53 17.11
N GLN A 40 6.99 -9.64 16.08
CA GLN A 40 8.27 -8.93 16.00
C GLN A 40 8.06 -7.41 15.98
N HIS A 41 7.04 -6.93 15.27
CA HIS A 41 6.82 -5.49 15.05
C HIS A 41 5.71 -4.87 15.91
N ARG A 42 4.91 -5.70 16.59
CA ARG A 42 3.75 -5.33 17.40
C ARG A 42 2.76 -4.41 16.67
N LEU A 43 2.61 -4.54 15.35
CA LEU A 43 1.86 -3.57 14.53
C LEU A 43 0.38 -3.53 14.91
N THR A 44 -0.30 -4.67 14.97
CA THR A 44 -1.74 -4.70 15.29
C THR A 44 -2.01 -4.36 16.75
N GLN A 45 -1.09 -4.70 17.65
CA GLN A 45 -1.19 -4.34 19.07
C GLN A 45 -1.08 -2.83 19.24
N ARG A 46 -0.01 -2.21 18.70
CA ARG A 46 0.20 -0.76 18.77
C ARG A 46 -0.93 0.00 18.08
N LEU A 47 -1.46 -0.55 16.99
CA LEU A 47 -2.63 0.03 16.32
C LEU A 47 -3.84 0.01 17.25
N ALA A 48 -4.13 -1.11 17.91
CA ALA A 48 -5.23 -1.20 18.87
C ALA A 48 -5.07 -0.24 20.06
N GLU A 49 -3.85 0.01 20.52
CA GLU A 49 -3.53 0.98 21.58
C GLU A 49 -3.84 2.44 21.17
N THR A 50 -3.94 2.73 19.86
CA THR A 50 -4.35 4.07 19.39
C THR A 50 -5.84 4.34 19.55
N LEU A 51 -6.66 3.29 19.69
CA LEU A 51 -8.11 3.38 19.83
C LEU A 51 -8.49 3.56 21.31
N THR A 52 -9.61 4.24 21.54
CA THR A 52 -10.21 4.32 22.88
C THR A 52 -11.39 3.36 22.97
N ASP A 53 -11.31 2.37 23.86
CA ASP A 53 -12.40 1.41 24.07
C ASP A 53 -13.46 2.01 25.01
N GLN A 54 -14.56 2.49 24.45
CA GLN A 54 -15.67 3.10 25.19
C GLN A 54 -16.66 2.06 25.75
N ARG A 55 -16.41 0.76 25.53
CA ARG A 55 -17.30 -0.32 26.01
C ARG A 55 -17.09 -0.55 27.49
N ASP A 56 -18.14 -0.97 28.21
CA ASP A 56 -18.02 -1.41 29.61
C ASP A 56 -17.05 -2.60 29.71
N PRO A 57 -15.92 -2.48 30.45
CA PRO A 57 -14.92 -3.54 30.55
C PRO A 57 -15.47 -4.89 31.00
N ARG A 58 -16.54 -4.91 31.79
CA ARG A 58 -17.18 -6.14 32.31
C ARG A 58 -17.95 -6.90 31.23
N MET A 59 -18.31 -6.22 30.13
CA MET A 59 -19.05 -6.79 29.00
C MET A 59 -18.15 -7.09 27.79
N ILE A 60 -16.82 -6.89 27.91
CA ILE A 60 -15.88 -7.14 26.82
C ILE A 60 -15.63 -8.66 26.70
N ARG A 61 -16.24 -9.26 25.67
CA ARG A 61 -15.92 -10.63 25.24
C ARG A 61 -14.71 -10.71 24.32
N HIS A 62 -14.51 -9.68 23.49
CA HIS A 62 -13.42 -9.61 22.53
C HIS A 62 -12.64 -8.32 22.73
N GLU A 63 -11.41 -8.47 23.20
CA GLU A 63 -10.48 -7.35 23.37
C GLU A 63 -10.22 -6.65 22.04
N LEU A 64 -10.00 -5.33 22.12
CA LEU A 64 -9.79 -4.50 20.94
C LEU A 64 -8.60 -4.95 20.10
N LYS A 65 -7.51 -5.41 20.73
CA LYS A 65 -6.35 -5.99 20.05
C LYS A 65 -6.71 -7.18 19.18
N SER A 66 -7.62 -8.04 19.65
CA SER A 66 -8.09 -9.21 18.90
C SER A 66 -8.94 -8.80 17.72
N LEU A 67 -9.79 -7.77 17.87
CA LEU A 67 -10.64 -7.25 16.79
C LEU A 67 -9.80 -6.61 15.67
N VAL A 68 -8.84 -5.74 16.03
CA VAL A 68 -7.93 -5.09 15.08
C VAL A 68 -7.09 -6.12 14.35
N ARG A 69 -6.47 -7.05 15.09
CA ARG A 69 -5.65 -8.13 14.50
C ARG A 69 -6.48 -9.01 13.57
N GLN A 70 -7.69 -9.39 13.98
CA GLN A 70 -8.61 -10.17 13.15
C GLN A 70 -8.91 -9.47 11.82
N ARG A 71 -9.15 -8.15 11.82
CA ARG A 71 -9.40 -7.39 10.59
C ARG A 71 -8.17 -7.27 9.71
N VAL A 72 -7.01 -6.91 10.28
CA VAL A 72 -5.77 -6.79 9.50
C VAL A 72 -5.39 -8.13 8.87
N TYR A 73 -5.51 -9.25 9.62
CA TYR A 73 -5.22 -10.58 9.09
C TYR A 73 -6.28 -11.05 8.10
N GLY A 74 -7.55 -10.70 8.29
CA GLY A 74 -8.61 -10.94 7.31
C GLY A 74 -8.28 -10.30 5.97
N VAL A 75 -7.97 -9.00 5.96
CA VAL A 75 -7.59 -8.26 4.76
C VAL A 75 -6.34 -8.88 4.10
N ALA A 76 -5.29 -9.15 4.88
CA ALA A 76 -4.08 -9.80 4.37
C ALA A 76 -4.36 -11.21 3.81
N GLY A 77 -5.31 -11.93 4.42
CA GLY A 77 -5.79 -13.25 4.02
C GLY A 77 -6.75 -13.24 2.84
N GLY A 78 -7.14 -12.09 2.28
CA GLY A 78 -8.04 -12.06 1.12
C GLY A 78 -9.52 -11.85 1.46
N TYR A 79 -9.83 -11.46 2.69
CA TYR A 79 -11.19 -11.31 3.22
C TYR A 79 -11.51 -9.83 3.45
N GLU A 80 -12.02 -9.18 2.41
CA GLU A 80 -12.27 -7.75 2.40
C GLU A 80 -13.45 -7.35 3.29
N ASP A 81 -14.49 -8.19 3.33
CA ASP A 81 -15.78 -7.82 3.88
C ASP A 81 -15.99 -8.35 5.30
N LEU A 82 -16.74 -7.60 6.09
CA LEU A 82 -17.11 -8.03 7.43
C LEU A 82 -17.96 -9.30 7.44
N ASN A 83 -18.68 -9.57 6.35
CA ASN A 83 -19.49 -10.78 6.19
C ASN A 83 -18.65 -12.05 6.19
N ASP A 84 -17.42 -12.00 5.67
CA ASP A 84 -16.50 -13.14 5.65
C ASP A 84 -16.22 -13.64 7.07
N HIS A 85 -16.15 -12.71 8.03
CA HIS A 85 -15.90 -13.02 9.42
C HIS A 85 -17.05 -13.75 10.13
N GLU A 86 -18.21 -13.93 9.51
CA GLU A 86 -19.25 -14.80 10.06
C GLU A 86 -18.85 -16.28 9.97
N ALA A 87 -18.13 -16.66 8.90
CA ALA A 87 -17.56 -18.00 8.77
C ALA A 87 -16.16 -18.08 9.40
N LEU A 88 -15.28 -17.11 9.10
CA LEU A 88 -13.88 -17.15 9.53
C LEU A 88 -13.69 -17.11 11.05
N ARG A 89 -14.68 -16.62 11.80
CA ARG A 89 -14.61 -16.62 13.27
C ARG A 89 -14.45 -18.03 13.85
N PHE A 90 -14.81 -19.07 13.10
CA PHE A 90 -14.67 -20.47 13.49
C PHE A 90 -13.38 -21.12 12.98
N ASP A 91 -12.62 -20.46 12.09
CA ASP A 91 -11.35 -20.97 11.60
C ASP A 91 -10.30 -20.99 12.71
N GLN A 92 -9.80 -22.19 13.03
CA GLN A 92 -8.88 -22.38 14.15
C GLN A 92 -7.47 -21.85 13.88
N ALA A 93 -7.05 -21.74 12.62
CA ALA A 93 -5.77 -21.13 12.29
C ALA A 93 -5.83 -19.61 12.53
N LEU A 94 -6.91 -18.94 12.13
CA LEU A 94 -7.12 -17.52 12.41
C LEU A 94 -7.31 -17.26 13.92
N GLN A 95 -8.03 -18.12 14.64
CA GLN A 95 -8.11 -18.05 16.10
C GLN A 95 -6.71 -18.10 16.74
N THR A 96 -5.91 -19.09 16.35
CA THR A 96 -4.53 -19.25 16.82
C THR A 96 -3.66 -18.05 16.45
N ALA A 97 -3.79 -17.56 15.22
CA ALA A 97 -3.05 -16.42 14.69
C ALA A 97 -3.33 -15.14 15.46
N THR A 98 -4.59 -14.93 15.82
CA THR A 98 -5.01 -13.76 16.60
C THR A 98 -4.67 -13.88 18.09
N GLY A 99 -4.22 -15.05 18.54
CA GLY A 99 -3.90 -15.35 19.93
C GLY A 99 -5.11 -15.76 20.78
N ASN A 100 -6.21 -16.17 20.14
CA ASN A 100 -7.45 -16.52 20.80
C ASN A 100 -7.69 -18.03 20.77
N ALA A 101 -8.26 -18.51 21.86
CA ALA A 101 -8.65 -19.91 22.02
C ALA A 101 -10.09 -20.20 21.59
N SER A 102 -10.92 -19.18 21.53
CA SER A 102 -12.35 -19.26 21.32
C SER A 102 -12.74 -18.68 19.98
N THR A 103 -14.01 -18.88 19.62
CA THR A 103 -14.64 -18.20 18.48
C THR A 103 -14.32 -16.71 18.48
N LEU A 104 -13.94 -16.19 17.31
CA LEU A 104 -13.66 -14.76 17.13
C LEU A 104 -14.94 -13.94 17.00
N ALA A 105 -14.77 -12.62 16.88
CA ALA A 105 -15.87 -11.71 16.68
C ALA A 105 -16.53 -11.92 15.30
N GLY A 106 -17.87 -11.93 15.28
CA GLY A 106 -18.64 -11.92 14.04
C GLY A 106 -18.76 -10.52 13.44
N LYS A 107 -19.47 -10.43 12.30
CA LYS A 107 -19.56 -9.21 11.49
C LYS A 107 -20.06 -7.99 12.27
N SER A 108 -21.07 -8.16 13.13
CA SER A 108 -21.71 -7.05 13.84
C SER A 108 -20.79 -6.41 14.88
N THR A 109 -19.96 -7.20 15.56
CA THR A 109 -19.00 -6.69 16.56
C THR A 109 -17.88 -5.92 15.87
N LEU A 110 -17.36 -6.44 14.76
CA LEU A 110 -16.35 -5.74 13.96
C LEU A 110 -16.91 -4.46 13.34
N CYS A 111 -18.14 -4.48 12.85
CA CYS A 111 -18.80 -3.30 12.28
C CYS A 111 -18.91 -2.17 13.30
N ARG A 112 -19.36 -2.46 14.53
CA ARG A 112 -19.42 -1.46 15.60
C ARG A 112 -18.05 -0.88 15.96
N MET A 113 -17.00 -1.72 15.95
CA MET A 113 -15.63 -1.22 16.15
C MET A 113 -15.23 -0.25 15.03
N GLU A 114 -15.39 -0.61 13.77
CA GLU A 114 -15.00 0.25 12.63
C GLU A 114 -15.86 1.53 12.53
N GLN A 115 -17.10 1.52 13.02
CA GLN A 115 -17.97 2.72 13.06
C GLN A 115 -17.62 3.70 14.18
N ALA A 116 -16.94 3.23 15.24
CA ALA A 116 -16.48 4.10 16.32
C ALA A 116 -15.23 4.93 15.97
N MET A 117 -14.71 4.77 14.75
CA MET A 117 -13.46 5.42 14.33
C MET A 117 -13.68 6.90 14.04
N ASP A 118 -12.71 7.70 14.47
CA ASP A 118 -12.72 9.16 14.32
C ASP A 118 -11.42 9.70 13.72
N ARG A 119 -11.38 11.01 13.50
CA ARG A 119 -10.19 11.69 12.94
C ARG A 119 -8.94 11.45 13.79
N GLN A 120 -9.05 11.50 15.11
CA GLN A 120 -7.88 11.41 16.00
C GLN A 120 -7.25 10.01 15.93
N THR A 121 -8.09 8.97 15.89
CA THR A 121 -7.66 7.58 15.71
C THR A 121 -6.91 7.41 14.39
N ILE A 122 -7.43 7.98 13.28
CA ILE A 122 -6.74 7.93 11.98
C ILE A 122 -5.39 8.63 12.01
N VAL A 123 -5.27 9.78 12.67
CA VAL A 123 -3.99 10.50 12.79
C VAL A 123 -2.98 9.65 13.56
N LYS A 124 -3.36 9.11 14.73
CA LYS A 124 -2.48 8.24 15.52
C LYS A 124 -2.06 6.97 14.77
N ALA A 125 -2.97 6.38 13.98
CA ALA A 125 -2.66 5.22 13.16
C ALA A 125 -1.65 5.54 12.04
N HIS A 126 -1.70 6.74 11.46
CA HIS A 126 -0.65 7.20 10.53
C HIS A 126 0.68 7.47 11.24
N GLU A 127 0.65 8.14 12.39
CA GLU A 127 1.85 8.37 13.21
C GLU A 127 2.54 7.05 13.59
N LEU A 128 1.76 6.00 13.87
CA LEU A 128 2.28 4.65 14.10
C LEU A 128 3.06 4.12 12.88
N LEU A 129 2.56 4.30 11.66
CA LEU A 129 3.31 3.91 10.44
C LEU A 129 4.60 4.71 10.29
N TRP A 130 4.60 5.99 10.69
CA TRP A 130 5.79 6.84 10.64
C TRP A 130 6.84 6.42 11.67
N HIS A 131 6.45 6.19 12.93
CA HIS A 131 7.34 5.65 13.95
C HIS A 131 7.90 4.30 13.50
N HIS A 132 7.04 3.40 13.01
CA HIS A 132 7.46 2.12 12.49
C HIS A 132 8.51 2.28 11.39
N PHE A 133 8.31 3.20 10.43
CA PHE A 133 9.28 3.52 9.37
C PHE A 133 10.65 3.94 9.92
N ILE A 134 10.68 4.83 10.91
CA ILE A 134 11.93 5.25 11.57
C ILE A 134 12.61 4.04 12.23
N GLU A 135 11.85 3.23 12.98
CA GLU A 135 12.35 2.03 13.67
C GLU A 135 12.91 0.96 12.71
N GLN A 136 12.51 0.96 11.43
CA GLN A 136 13.05 0.02 10.44
C GLN A 136 14.45 0.41 9.92
N HIS A 137 15.01 1.53 10.37
CA HIS A 137 16.33 1.99 9.97
C HIS A 137 17.26 2.05 11.19
N GLU A 138 18.31 1.23 11.18
CA GLU A 138 19.33 1.25 12.25
C GLU A 138 20.09 2.58 12.31
N LYS A 139 20.27 3.23 11.17
CA LYS A 139 20.96 4.53 11.04
C LYS A 139 20.16 5.46 10.14
N PRO A 140 20.18 6.78 10.40
CA PRO A 140 19.56 7.75 9.53
C PRO A 140 20.09 7.63 8.09
N PRO A 141 19.23 7.45 7.08
CA PRO A 141 19.66 7.40 5.69
C PRO A 141 20.17 8.78 5.25
N LYS A 142 21.12 8.81 4.29
CA LYS A 142 21.62 10.09 3.75
C LYS A 142 20.55 10.86 2.98
N GLU A 143 19.67 10.14 2.29
CA GLU A 143 18.56 10.67 1.53
C GLU A 143 17.36 9.74 1.62
N ILE A 144 16.17 10.33 1.69
CA ILE A 144 14.90 9.65 1.45
C ILE A 144 14.11 10.36 0.34
N VAL A 145 13.32 9.58 -0.39
CA VAL A 145 12.40 10.09 -1.41
C VAL A 145 10.98 9.80 -0.95
N LEU A 146 10.19 10.85 -0.81
CA LEU A 146 8.77 10.78 -0.50
C LEU A 146 7.98 10.87 -1.81
N ASP A 147 7.45 9.72 -2.22
CA ASP A 147 6.64 9.56 -3.41
C ASP A 147 5.17 9.83 -3.11
N PHE A 148 4.58 10.80 -3.80
CA PHE A 148 3.16 11.15 -3.69
C PHE A 148 2.42 10.76 -4.97
N ASP A 149 1.36 9.98 -4.81
CA ASP A 149 0.36 9.77 -5.87
C ASP A 149 -1.06 9.79 -5.33
N GLY A 150 -2.00 9.99 -6.24
CA GLY A 150 -3.41 9.74 -6.00
C GLY A 150 -3.98 8.80 -7.06
N THR A 151 -4.94 7.99 -6.67
CA THR A 151 -5.69 7.13 -7.58
C THR A 151 -7.15 7.15 -7.18
N ASP A 152 -8.05 6.93 -8.14
CA ASP A 152 -9.47 6.88 -7.91
C ASP A 152 -9.88 5.59 -7.18
N ILE A 153 -10.92 5.72 -6.35
CA ILE A 153 -11.67 4.59 -5.81
C ILE A 153 -13.13 4.79 -6.25
N PRO A 154 -13.69 3.91 -7.09
CA PRO A 154 -15.09 3.98 -7.47
C PRO A 154 -16.01 3.95 -6.26
N VAL A 155 -17.02 4.81 -6.27
CA VAL A 155 -18.00 4.95 -5.20
C VAL A 155 -19.36 4.49 -5.71
N HIS A 156 -20.05 3.68 -4.90
CA HIS A 156 -21.36 3.12 -5.22
C HIS A 156 -22.44 3.61 -4.26
N GLY A 157 -23.67 3.81 -4.75
CA GLY A 157 -24.77 4.36 -3.96
C GLY A 157 -24.51 5.81 -3.53
N ASP A 158 -25.10 6.21 -2.41
CA ASP A 158 -25.05 7.58 -1.88
C ASP A 158 -24.06 7.71 -0.71
N GLN A 159 -22.82 7.28 -0.96
CA GLN A 159 -21.75 7.40 0.04
C GLN A 159 -21.38 8.87 0.31
N PRO A 160 -20.91 9.18 1.53
CA PRO A 160 -20.61 10.55 1.95
C PRO A 160 -19.48 11.16 1.12
N GLY A 161 -19.63 12.41 0.66
CA GLY A 161 -18.58 13.11 -0.09
C GLY A 161 -18.31 12.54 -1.49
N LYS A 162 -19.23 11.72 -2.02
CA LYS A 162 -19.25 11.26 -3.40
C LYS A 162 -19.21 12.45 -4.36
N PHE A 163 -18.35 12.39 -5.37
CA PHE A 163 -18.27 13.41 -6.40
C PHE A 163 -17.86 12.81 -7.74
N PHE A 164 -18.39 13.37 -8.83
CA PHE A 164 -18.10 12.95 -10.19
C PHE A 164 -16.76 13.52 -10.66
N ASN A 165 -15.83 12.64 -11.05
CA ASN A 165 -14.55 13.07 -11.60
C ASN A 165 -14.54 12.92 -13.12
N ARG A 166 -14.44 14.05 -13.83
CA ARG A 166 -14.43 14.08 -15.30
C ARG A 166 -13.26 13.33 -15.94
N TYR A 167 -12.10 13.25 -15.27
CA TYR A 167 -10.95 12.55 -15.82
C TYR A 167 -11.15 11.03 -15.80
N TYR A 168 -11.75 10.51 -14.73
CA TYR A 168 -12.03 9.08 -14.56
C TYR A 168 -13.42 8.67 -15.07
N ASP A 169 -14.26 9.64 -15.41
CA ASP A 169 -15.63 9.47 -15.95
C ASP A 169 -16.58 8.67 -15.03
N HIS A 170 -16.40 8.78 -13.72
CA HIS A 170 -17.31 8.17 -12.76
C HIS A 170 -17.26 8.87 -11.39
N HIS A 171 -18.15 8.44 -10.48
CA HIS A 171 -18.16 8.92 -9.10
C HIS A 171 -17.10 8.19 -8.28
N CYS A 172 -16.15 8.93 -7.71
CA CYS A 172 -15.04 8.32 -6.99
C CYS A 172 -14.57 9.15 -5.80
N TYR A 173 -13.88 8.49 -4.89
CA TYR A 173 -12.92 9.11 -4.00
C TYR A 173 -11.55 9.18 -4.67
N PHE A 174 -10.66 10.01 -4.14
CA PHE A 174 -9.31 10.20 -4.67
C PHE A 174 -8.26 10.13 -3.54
N PRO A 175 -8.06 8.97 -2.89
CA PRO A 175 -7.06 8.82 -1.84
C PRO A 175 -5.67 9.32 -2.28
N LEU A 176 -4.94 9.93 -1.35
CA LEU A 176 -3.53 10.25 -1.48
C LEU A 176 -2.72 9.15 -0.79
N TYR A 177 -1.74 8.62 -1.51
CA TYR A 177 -0.73 7.73 -0.95
C TYR A 177 0.62 8.44 -0.87
N VAL A 178 1.35 8.17 0.20
CA VAL A 178 2.76 8.57 0.33
C VAL A 178 3.60 7.35 0.67
N PHE A 179 4.60 7.08 -0.16
CA PHE A 179 5.56 6.00 0.03
C PHE A 179 6.98 6.54 0.18
N CYS A 180 7.81 5.81 0.93
CA CYS A 180 9.25 5.93 0.90
C CYS A 180 9.84 4.57 0.53
N GLY A 181 10.20 4.41 -0.75
CA GLY A 181 10.50 3.09 -1.31
C GLY A 181 9.30 2.17 -1.13
N ARG A 182 9.46 1.06 -0.38
CA ARG A 182 8.37 0.11 -0.11
C ARG A 182 7.58 0.42 1.17
N HIS A 183 7.96 1.44 1.94
CA HIS A 183 7.28 1.80 3.17
C HIS A 183 6.08 2.70 2.88
N LEU A 184 4.87 2.27 3.28
CA LEU A 184 3.69 3.11 3.25
C LEU A 184 3.73 4.06 4.45
N LEU A 185 3.68 5.37 4.19
CA LEU A 185 3.62 6.40 5.22
C LEU A 185 2.24 7.01 5.33
N VAL A 186 1.52 7.17 4.22
CA VAL A 186 0.19 7.79 4.21
C VAL A 186 -0.75 7.07 3.27
N SER A 187 -1.97 6.84 3.75
CA SER A 187 -3.12 6.40 2.95
C SER A 187 -4.34 7.22 3.36
N TYR A 188 -4.53 8.36 2.71
CA TYR A 188 -5.49 9.38 3.14
C TYR A 188 -6.62 9.57 2.13
N LEU A 189 -7.84 9.20 2.52
CA LEU A 189 -9.05 9.32 1.73
C LEU A 189 -9.40 10.80 1.50
N ARG A 190 -9.73 11.14 0.25
CA ARG A 190 -10.15 12.49 -0.14
C ARG A 190 -11.34 12.41 -1.08
N THR A 191 -12.16 13.46 -1.08
CA THR A 191 -13.18 13.67 -2.11
C THR A 191 -12.50 14.01 -3.44
N SER A 192 -13.08 13.57 -4.56
CA SER A 192 -12.49 13.79 -5.89
C SER A 192 -12.67 15.22 -6.45
N ASN A 193 -13.49 16.07 -5.79
CA ASN A 193 -13.65 17.49 -6.16
C ASN A 193 -12.50 18.41 -5.73
N ARG A 194 -11.57 17.92 -4.92
CA ARG A 194 -10.47 18.74 -4.39
C ARG A 194 -9.23 18.51 -5.23
N GLY A 195 -8.68 19.59 -5.80
CA GLY A 195 -7.38 19.54 -6.46
C GLY A 195 -6.27 19.09 -5.51
N ASP A 196 -5.34 18.26 -6.00
CA ASP A 196 -4.37 17.52 -5.19
C ASP A 196 -3.52 18.35 -4.23
N ALA A 197 -3.31 19.63 -4.55
CA ALA A 197 -2.38 20.50 -3.87
C ALA A 197 -2.68 20.76 -2.38
N ARG A 198 -3.97 20.88 -2.00
CA ARG A 198 -4.33 21.49 -0.70
C ARG A 198 -3.98 20.60 0.48
N HIS A 199 -4.25 19.30 0.36
CA HIS A 199 -3.93 18.33 1.42
C HIS A 199 -2.50 17.81 1.32
N SER A 200 -1.98 17.65 0.09
CA SER A 200 -0.62 17.11 -0.13
C SER A 200 0.46 17.98 0.48
N TRP A 201 0.30 19.31 0.42
CA TRP A 201 1.20 20.23 1.11
C TRP A 201 1.20 20.05 2.64
N ALA A 202 0.02 19.96 3.25
CA ALA A 202 -0.08 19.79 4.70
C ALA A 202 0.50 18.45 5.15
N ILE A 203 0.25 17.38 4.39
CA ILE A 203 0.79 16.05 4.65
C ILE A 203 2.31 16.03 4.51
N LEU A 204 2.86 16.64 3.44
CA LEU A 204 4.30 16.78 3.28
C LEU A 204 4.93 17.54 4.46
N ALA A 205 4.29 18.63 4.91
CA ALA A 205 4.78 19.40 6.04
C ALA A 205 4.78 18.60 7.34
N LEU A 206 3.74 17.81 7.61
CA LEU A 206 3.66 16.94 8.79
C LEU A 206 4.74 15.85 8.74
N LEU A 207 4.88 15.16 7.62
CA LEU A 207 5.90 14.12 7.42
C LEU A 207 7.31 14.67 7.58
N VAL A 208 7.62 15.79 6.92
CA VAL A 208 8.96 16.40 6.99
C VAL A 208 9.28 16.85 8.42
N ARG A 209 8.32 17.45 9.13
CA ARG A 209 8.50 17.85 10.52
C ARG A 209 8.80 16.62 11.39
N PHE A 210 7.96 15.59 11.30
CA PHE A 210 8.13 14.35 12.06
C PHE A 210 9.48 13.68 11.76
N ILE A 211 9.83 13.50 10.49
CA ILE A 211 11.07 12.84 10.09
C ILE A 211 12.29 13.61 10.60
N ARG A 212 12.25 14.94 10.59
CA ARG A 212 13.37 15.77 11.06
C ARG A 212 13.57 15.76 12.57
N GLU A 213 12.56 15.41 13.35
CA GLU A 213 12.71 15.19 14.79
C GLU A 213 13.68 14.03 15.07
N TYR A 214 13.71 13.03 14.19
CA TYR A 214 14.61 11.87 14.29
C TYR A 214 15.87 12.02 13.44
N TRP A 215 15.73 12.57 12.23
CA TRP A 215 16.75 12.62 11.19
C TRP A 215 16.96 14.05 10.67
N PRO A 216 17.52 14.96 11.48
CA PRO A 216 17.63 16.38 11.13
C PRO A 216 18.52 16.66 9.91
N GLN A 217 19.48 15.78 9.64
CA GLN A 217 20.45 15.92 8.55
C GLN A 217 20.09 15.11 7.29
N THR A 218 19.08 14.24 7.36
CA THR A 218 18.66 13.43 6.21
C THR A 218 18.07 14.32 5.14
N ARG A 219 18.58 14.19 3.91
CA ARG A 219 18.04 14.89 2.75
C ARG A 219 16.67 14.32 2.41
N ILE A 220 15.66 15.17 2.26
CA ILE A 220 14.31 14.76 1.89
C ILE A 220 14.01 15.26 0.49
N VAL A 221 13.64 14.34 -0.41
CA VAL A 221 13.20 14.65 -1.77
C VAL A 221 11.71 14.37 -1.90
N PHE A 222 10.94 15.38 -2.27
CA PHE A 222 9.56 15.25 -2.67
C PHE A 222 9.46 14.85 -4.16
N ARG A 223 8.83 13.72 -4.47
CA ARG A 223 8.61 13.25 -5.84
C ARG A 223 7.14 13.03 -6.12
N GLY A 224 6.67 13.48 -7.28
CA GLY A 224 5.27 13.39 -7.67
C GLY A 224 5.05 13.71 -9.14
N ASP A 225 3.84 13.47 -9.63
CA ASP A 225 3.45 13.78 -11.00
C ASP A 225 3.25 15.30 -11.25
N SER A 226 2.69 15.64 -12.41
CA SER A 226 2.44 17.04 -12.78
C SER A 226 1.35 17.73 -11.96
N HIS A 227 0.41 17.01 -11.35
CA HIS A 227 -0.62 17.59 -10.49
C HIS A 227 -0.03 18.22 -9.22
N PHE A 228 1.16 17.75 -8.81
CA PHE A 228 1.90 18.26 -7.66
C PHE A 228 2.82 19.46 -7.97
N SER A 229 2.91 19.93 -9.22
CA SER A 229 3.78 21.07 -9.62
C SER A 229 3.28 22.46 -9.17
N LYS A 230 2.48 22.52 -8.10
CA LYS A 230 1.73 23.70 -7.69
C LYS A 230 2.64 24.73 -7.01
N PRO A 231 2.50 26.04 -7.31
CA PRO A 231 3.43 27.07 -6.80
C PRO A 231 3.59 27.07 -5.28
N ARG A 232 2.49 26.94 -4.53
CA ARG A 232 2.51 26.94 -3.05
C ARG A 232 3.31 25.76 -2.48
N LEU A 233 3.19 24.58 -3.08
CA LEU A 233 3.90 23.38 -2.65
C LEU A 233 5.40 23.53 -2.89
N LEU A 234 5.79 23.93 -4.11
CA LEU A 234 7.19 24.14 -4.46
C LEU A 234 7.85 25.25 -3.63
N ALA A 235 7.13 26.36 -3.39
CA ALA A 235 7.63 27.46 -2.55
C ALA A 235 7.75 27.06 -1.07
N TRP A 236 6.93 26.13 -0.60
CA TRP A 236 7.09 25.58 0.74
C TRP A 236 8.33 24.68 0.81
N CYS A 237 8.54 23.80 -0.18
CA CYS A 237 9.74 22.95 -0.24
C CYS A 237 11.02 23.81 -0.23
N ASP A 238 11.04 24.89 -1.04
CA ASP A 238 12.14 25.85 -1.08
C ASP A 238 12.47 26.44 0.30
N ARG A 239 11.46 26.88 1.05
CA ARG A 239 11.63 27.51 2.37
C ARG A 239 12.06 26.52 3.45
N ASN A 240 11.73 25.25 3.27
CA ASN A 240 11.96 24.21 4.26
C ASN A 240 13.14 23.31 3.88
N GLN A 241 13.99 23.66 2.90
CA GLN A 241 15.12 22.81 2.48
C GLN A 241 14.70 21.38 2.13
N VAL A 242 13.57 21.24 1.42
CA VAL A 242 13.10 19.97 0.87
C VAL A 242 13.37 20.01 -0.62
N ASP A 243 14.21 19.09 -1.08
CA ASP A 243 14.44 18.90 -2.51
C ASP A 243 13.15 18.37 -3.14
N TYR A 244 12.98 18.61 -4.43
CA TYR A 244 11.88 18.05 -5.19
C TYR A 244 12.26 17.69 -6.63
N ILE A 245 11.57 16.68 -7.14
CA ILE A 245 11.56 16.29 -8.54
C ILE A 245 10.11 15.96 -8.96
N VAL A 246 9.49 16.83 -9.73
CA VAL A 246 8.05 16.73 -10.05
C VAL A 246 7.80 16.80 -11.54
N GLY A 247 6.80 16.06 -12.00
CA GLY A 247 6.33 16.17 -13.37
C GLY A 247 5.86 17.59 -13.69
N MET A 248 5.88 17.96 -14.96
CA MET A 248 5.33 19.23 -15.41
C MET A 248 4.51 19.01 -16.67
N ALA A 249 3.30 19.56 -16.67
CA ALA A 249 2.44 19.53 -17.84
C ALA A 249 3.06 20.33 -18.99
N ARG A 250 2.88 19.83 -20.21
CA ARG A 250 3.32 20.50 -21.43
C ARG A 250 2.65 21.87 -21.55
N ASN A 251 3.40 22.84 -22.05
CA ASN A 251 2.86 24.12 -22.49
C ASN A 251 3.72 24.69 -23.61
N GLN A 252 3.13 25.58 -24.41
CA GLN A 252 3.76 26.17 -25.60
C GLN A 252 5.13 26.79 -25.29
N ARG A 253 5.31 27.39 -24.10
CA ARG A 253 6.58 28.03 -23.74
C ARG A 253 7.68 27.02 -23.46
N LEU A 254 7.38 25.90 -22.79
CA LEU A 254 8.35 24.82 -22.56
C LEU A 254 8.73 24.13 -23.87
N GLU A 255 7.75 23.91 -24.74
CA GLU A 255 7.97 23.31 -26.06
C GLU A 255 8.85 24.22 -26.93
N ALA A 256 8.59 25.53 -26.96
CA ALA A 256 9.43 26.49 -27.66
C ALA A 256 10.87 26.52 -27.13
N LEU A 257 11.07 26.42 -25.81
CA LEU A 257 12.41 26.37 -25.21
C LEU A 257 13.15 25.06 -25.53
N ALA A 258 12.42 23.95 -25.68
CA ALA A 258 12.98 22.65 -26.02
C ALA A 258 13.10 22.39 -27.53
N ALA A 259 12.45 23.21 -28.39
CA ALA A 259 12.38 23.00 -29.83
C ALA A 259 13.77 22.85 -30.50
N PRO A 260 14.79 23.70 -30.21
CA PRO A 260 16.10 23.54 -30.83
C PRO A 260 16.78 22.20 -30.49
N ALA A 261 16.50 21.66 -29.31
CA ALA A 261 17.00 20.35 -28.92
C ALA A 261 16.17 19.20 -29.51
N MET A 262 14.85 19.40 -29.66
CA MET A 262 13.96 18.44 -30.32
C MET A 262 14.28 18.30 -31.81
N ASP A 263 14.63 19.39 -32.48
CA ASP A 263 15.04 19.36 -33.90
C ASP A 263 16.26 18.46 -34.11
N LYS A 264 17.23 18.47 -33.20
CA LYS A 264 18.38 17.56 -33.25
C LYS A 264 17.98 16.09 -33.11
N VAL A 265 17.01 15.80 -32.22
CA VAL A 265 16.47 14.45 -32.04
C VAL A 265 15.69 14.00 -33.28
N ARG A 266 14.94 14.91 -33.90
CA ARG A 266 14.24 14.66 -35.17
C ARG A 266 15.21 14.33 -36.29
N THR A 267 16.23 15.18 -36.52
CA THR A 267 17.23 14.95 -37.57
C THR A 267 17.95 13.61 -37.40
N TYR A 268 18.27 13.23 -36.16
CA TYR A 268 18.85 11.91 -35.89
C TYR A 268 17.90 10.76 -36.28
N TYR A 269 16.63 10.86 -35.91
CA TYR A 269 15.60 9.87 -36.24
C TYR A 269 15.39 9.76 -37.75
N GLU A 270 15.32 10.89 -38.46
CA GLU A 270 15.17 10.93 -39.92
C GLU A 270 16.38 10.31 -40.64
N ALA A 271 17.59 10.48 -40.10
CA ALA A 271 18.81 9.93 -40.69
C ALA A 271 19.02 8.43 -40.41
N HIS A 272 18.60 7.91 -39.25
CA HIS A 272 18.93 6.55 -38.81
C HIS A 272 17.73 5.61 -38.65
N GLY A 273 16.50 6.13 -38.69
CA GLY A 273 15.28 5.34 -38.50
C GLY A 273 15.07 4.78 -37.08
N HIS A 274 15.96 5.05 -36.14
CA HIS A 274 15.90 4.55 -34.77
C HIS A 274 15.49 5.65 -33.78
N LYS A 275 14.62 5.29 -32.82
CA LYS A 275 14.19 6.20 -31.75
C LYS A 275 15.38 6.59 -30.87
N LEU A 276 15.69 7.88 -30.82
CA LEU A 276 16.63 8.45 -29.86
C LEU A 276 15.84 9.17 -28.76
N ALA A 277 16.16 8.84 -27.51
CA ALA A 277 15.69 9.60 -26.37
C ALA A 277 16.85 10.42 -25.81
N SER A 278 16.71 11.75 -25.82
CA SER A 278 17.71 12.68 -25.30
C SER A 278 17.13 13.51 -24.17
N THR A 279 18.00 14.14 -23.38
CA THR A 279 17.58 15.08 -22.34
C THR A 279 18.15 16.46 -22.61
N PHE A 280 17.33 17.48 -22.39
CA PHE A 280 17.71 18.88 -22.51
C PHE A 280 17.31 19.62 -21.24
N ARG A 281 18.26 20.33 -20.63
CA ARG A 281 18.06 21.01 -19.35
C ARG A 281 18.15 22.52 -19.54
N PHE A 282 17.20 23.25 -18.97
CA PHE A 282 17.15 24.70 -19.04
C PHE A 282 16.53 25.30 -17.76
N ARG A 283 16.71 26.61 -17.56
CA ARG A 283 16.03 27.33 -16.47
C ARG A 283 14.71 27.90 -16.97
N TYR A 284 13.66 27.72 -16.18
CA TYR A 284 12.34 28.24 -16.48
C TYR A 284 11.69 28.85 -15.24
N LYS A 285 10.96 29.94 -15.42
CA LYS A 285 10.18 30.60 -14.36
C LYS A 285 8.75 30.82 -14.87
N ALA A 286 7.79 30.08 -14.34
CA ALA A 286 6.39 30.41 -14.54
C ALA A 286 6.07 31.75 -13.85
N ARG A 287 5.10 32.50 -14.37
CA ARG A 287 4.65 33.77 -13.79
C ARG A 287 4.24 33.64 -12.32
N SER A 288 3.66 32.50 -11.95
CA SER A 288 3.21 32.18 -10.60
C SER A 288 4.33 31.74 -9.64
N TRP A 289 5.56 31.60 -10.11
CA TRP A 289 6.69 31.18 -9.28
C TRP A 289 7.54 32.39 -8.86
N HIS A 290 7.99 32.37 -7.61
CA HIS A 290 8.86 33.43 -7.09
C HIS A 290 10.29 33.35 -7.66
N LYS A 291 10.79 32.16 -7.99
CA LYS A 291 12.16 31.93 -8.49
C LYS A 291 12.22 31.02 -9.73
N PRO A 292 13.26 31.14 -10.58
CA PRO A 292 13.48 30.21 -11.68
C PRO A 292 13.88 28.82 -11.16
N ARG A 293 13.45 27.77 -11.85
CA ARG A 293 13.71 26.36 -11.51
C ARG A 293 14.38 25.65 -12.67
N TRP A 294 15.09 24.56 -12.38
CA TRP A 294 15.62 23.69 -13.41
C TRP A 294 14.51 22.84 -13.98
N VAL A 295 14.42 22.81 -15.31
CA VAL A 295 13.52 21.93 -16.05
C VAL A 295 14.39 20.99 -16.88
N VAL A 296 14.09 19.70 -16.77
CA VAL A 296 14.64 18.66 -17.63
C VAL A 296 13.54 18.24 -18.59
N ALA A 297 13.81 18.41 -19.88
CA ALA A 297 12.98 17.91 -20.96
C ALA A 297 13.55 16.59 -21.45
N ARG A 298 12.76 15.52 -21.40
CA ARG A 298 13.03 14.28 -22.10
C ARG A 298 12.39 14.36 -23.47
N LEU A 299 13.22 14.29 -24.50
CA LEU A 299 12.87 14.49 -25.89
C LEU A 299 12.97 13.14 -26.60
N GLU A 300 11.85 12.66 -27.11
CA GLU A 300 11.77 11.47 -27.95
C GLU A 300 11.07 11.85 -29.25
N TYR A 301 11.59 11.37 -30.38
CA TYR A 301 10.93 11.45 -31.67
C TYR A 301 10.71 10.04 -32.21
N GLY A 302 9.52 9.77 -32.74
CA GLY A 302 9.16 8.47 -33.28
C GLY A 302 8.06 8.57 -34.34
N PRO A 303 7.45 7.43 -34.73
CA PRO A 303 6.45 7.39 -35.80
C PRO A 303 5.22 8.29 -35.55
N GLN A 304 4.89 8.56 -34.28
CA GLN A 304 3.77 9.41 -33.88
C GLN A 304 4.16 10.89 -33.70
N GLY A 305 5.37 11.26 -34.12
CA GLY A 305 5.91 12.61 -33.99
C GLY A 305 6.62 12.88 -32.64
N PRO A 306 6.79 14.17 -32.27
CA PRO A 306 7.55 14.56 -31.09
C PRO A 306 6.78 14.27 -29.78
N ASN A 307 7.47 13.68 -28.81
CA ASN A 307 6.91 13.35 -27.49
C ASN A 307 7.75 13.95 -26.34
N PRO A 308 7.73 15.28 -26.15
CA PRO A 308 8.46 15.92 -25.05
C PRO A 308 7.77 15.68 -23.71
N ARG A 309 8.55 15.33 -22.69
CA ARG A 309 8.10 15.24 -21.29
C ARG A 309 8.97 16.13 -20.42
N PHE A 310 8.36 16.86 -19.49
CA PHE A 310 9.06 17.85 -18.67
C PHE A 310 9.01 17.47 -17.20
N VAL A 311 10.13 17.66 -16.50
CA VAL A 311 10.27 17.47 -15.07
C VAL A 311 10.95 18.69 -14.48
N ILE A 312 10.45 19.17 -13.33
CA ILE A 312 11.06 20.25 -12.58
C ILE A 312 11.94 19.63 -11.49
N SER A 313 13.18 20.09 -11.41
CA SER A 313 14.11 19.75 -10.33
C SER A 313 14.46 21.00 -9.51
N SER A 314 14.52 20.81 -8.21
CA SER A 314 15.14 21.76 -7.26
C SER A 314 16.66 21.81 -7.38
N ARG A 315 17.28 20.73 -7.87
CA ARG A 315 18.74 20.54 -7.94
C ARG A 315 19.26 20.62 -9.37
N TYR A 316 20.51 21.07 -9.48
CA TYR A 316 21.30 20.90 -10.68
C TYR A 316 22.02 19.54 -10.62
N ASP A 317 21.66 18.63 -11.51
CA ASP A 317 22.31 17.34 -11.72
C ASP A 317 22.06 16.93 -13.17
N ASP A 318 22.78 15.92 -13.66
CA ASP A 318 22.66 15.41 -15.02
C ASP A 318 21.20 15.13 -15.43
N GLY A 319 20.84 15.52 -16.66
CA GLY A 319 19.46 15.43 -17.14
C GLY A 319 18.98 14.00 -17.29
N PHE A 320 19.87 13.10 -17.72
CA PHE A 320 19.57 11.68 -17.85
C PHE A 320 19.34 11.07 -16.47
N LYS A 321 20.24 11.33 -15.51
CA LYS A 321 20.11 10.88 -14.13
C LYS A 321 18.84 11.39 -13.45
N LEU A 322 18.55 12.70 -13.56
CA LEU A 322 17.32 13.27 -12.99
C LEU A 322 16.07 12.62 -13.59
N TYR A 323 16.02 12.41 -14.90
CA TYR A 323 14.83 11.86 -15.53
C TYR A 323 14.72 10.34 -15.35
N TYR A 324 15.70 9.57 -15.79
CA TYR A 324 15.63 8.11 -15.89
C TYR A 324 15.89 7.41 -14.57
N GLU A 325 16.87 7.85 -13.79
CA GLU A 325 17.23 7.18 -12.54
C GLU A 325 16.39 7.68 -11.37
N GLN A 326 16.14 9.00 -11.31
CA GLN A 326 15.43 9.61 -10.19
C GLN A 326 13.93 9.76 -10.47
N TYR A 327 13.50 10.41 -11.54
CA TYR A 327 12.07 10.66 -11.75
C TYR A 327 11.29 9.39 -12.13
N CYS A 328 11.80 8.57 -13.05
CA CYS A 328 11.12 7.36 -13.52
C CYS A 328 10.97 6.28 -12.44
N ALA A 329 11.79 6.28 -11.39
CA ALA A 329 11.59 5.40 -10.23
C ALA A 329 10.24 5.61 -9.52
N ARG A 330 9.56 6.74 -9.76
CA ARG A 330 8.16 6.96 -9.36
C ARG A 330 7.21 5.86 -9.87
N GLY A 331 7.53 5.22 -11.01
CA GLY A 331 6.71 4.14 -11.57
C GLY A 331 6.53 2.94 -10.63
N ASP A 332 7.47 2.69 -9.71
CA ASP A 332 7.28 1.61 -8.72
C ASP A 332 6.15 1.92 -7.73
N MET A 333 5.88 3.19 -7.44
CA MET A 333 4.76 3.59 -6.59
C MET A 333 3.41 3.19 -7.19
N GLU A 334 3.25 3.25 -8.51
CA GLU A 334 2.02 2.80 -9.17
C GLU A 334 1.77 1.31 -8.88
N ASN A 335 2.84 0.50 -8.87
CA ASN A 335 2.74 -0.91 -8.46
C ASN A 335 2.40 -1.06 -6.97
N ARG A 336 2.95 -0.21 -6.09
CA ARG A 336 2.58 -0.22 -4.65
C ARG A 336 1.12 0.14 -4.43
N ILE A 337 0.58 1.09 -5.21
CA ILE A 337 -0.83 1.47 -5.16
C ILE A 337 -1.72 0.32 -5.68
N LYS A 338 -1.29 -0.39 -6.73
CA LYS A 338 -1.95 -1.62 -7.18
C LYS A 338 -1.96 -2.69 -6.09
N ASP A 339 -0.87 -2.90 -5.36
CA ASP A 339 -0.85 -3.79 -4.20
C ASP A 339 -1.90 -3.39 -3.14
N GLN A 340 -2.08 -2.08 -2.89
CA GLN A 340 -3.11 -1.58 -1.97
C GLN A 340 -4.52 -1.85 -2.48
N GLN A 341 -4.85 -1.41 -3.69
CA GLN A 341 -6.21 -1.43 -4.20
C GLN A 341 -6.65 -2.81 -4.67
N LEU A 342 -5.83 -3.47 -5.50
CA LEU A 342 -6.18 -4.74 -6.13
C LEU A 342 -5.92 -5.92 -5.20
N ASP A 343 -4.77 -5.91 -4.52
CA ASP A 343 -4.39 -7.05 -3.70
C ASP A 343 -4.89 -6.94 -2.26
N LEU A 344 -5.03 -5.74 -1.69
CA LEU A 344 -5.38 -5.54 -0.27
C LEU A 344 -6.67 -4.75 -0.07
N PHE A 345 -7.49 -4.64 -1.11
CA PHE A 345 -8.86 -4.14 -1.06
C PHE A 345 -9.00 -2.72 -0.51
N ALA A 346 -7.97 -1.88 -0.68
CA ALA A 346 -8.00 -0.48 -0.28
C ALA A 346 -9.12 0.32 -1.01
N GLY A 347 -9.62 -0.22 -2.13
CA GLY A 347 -10.80 0.31 -2.83
C GLY A 347 -12.15 0.01 -2.16
N ARG A 348 -12.20 -0.83 -1.11
CA ARG A 348 -13.46 -1.27 -0.50
C ARG A 348 -14.03 -0.23 0.47
N THR A 349 -14.61 0.84 -0.07
CA THR A 349 -15.25 1.91 0.71
C THR A 349 -16.75 1.71 0.89
N SER A 350 -17.19 0.53 1.33
CA SER A 350 -18.62 0.18 1.39
C SER A 350 -19.41 0.77 2.57
N SER A 351 -18.83 1.65 3.39
CA SER A 351 -19.53 2.27 4.52
C SER A 351 -20.23 3.58 4.14
N THR A 352 -21.34 3.87 4.80
CA THR A 352 -22.03 5.17 4.79
C THR A 352 -21.33 6.22 5.68
N HIS A 353 -20.30 5.84 6.44
CA HIS A 353 -19.56 6.73 7.32
C HIS A 353 -18.14 7.00 6.79
N TRP A 354 -17.76 8.27 6.72
CA TRP A 354 -16.47 8.71 6.17
C TRP A 354 -15.26 8.11 6.90
N TRP A 355 -15.25 8.21 8.23
CA TRP A 355 -14.12 7.72 9.04
C TRP A 355 -14.01 6.20 9.05
N THR A 356 -15.12 5.47 8.90
CA THR A 356 -15.10 4.02 8.68
C THR A 356 -14.43 3.66 7.36
N ASN A 357 -14.72 4.38 6.27
CA ASN A 357 -14.06 4.15 4.98
C ASN A 357 -12.55 4.48 5.05
N GLN A 358 -12.19 5.58 5.71
CA GLN A 358 -10.78 5.92 5.96
C GLN A 358 -10.07 4.88 6.86
N TRP A 359 -10.78 4.32 7.84
CA TRP A 359 -10.24 3.25 8.69
C TRP A 359 -9.96 1.98 7.89
N ARG A 360 -10.88 1.57 7.02
CA ARG A 360 -10.67 0.41 6.13
C ARG A 360 -9.49 0.62 5.19
N LEU A 361 -9.36 1.81 4.62
CA LEU A 361 -8.21 2.20 3.81
C LEU A 361 -6.89 2.01 4.55
N ILE A 362 -6.80 2.46 5.81
CA ILE A 362 -5.56 2.31 6.57
C ILE A 362 -5.33 0.87 7.06
N LEU A 363 -6.38 0.08 7.32
CA LEU A 363 -6.24 -1.36 7.61
C LEU A 363 -5.58 -2.11 6.46
N SER A 364 -5.90 -1.79 5.21
CA SER A 364 -5.18 -2.27 4.02
C SER A 364 -3.71 -1.86 4.05
N GLY A 365 -3.43 -0.64 4.49
CA GLY A 365 -2.06 -0.15 4.71
C GLY A 365 -1.27 -0.94 5.78
N PHE A 366 -1.93 -1.34 6.88
CA PHE A 366 -1.31 -2.20 7.90
C PHE A 366 -1.11 -3.63 7.39
N ALA A 367 -2.07 -4.18 6.64
CA ALA A 367 -1.91 -5.49 5.99
C ALA A 367 -0.74 -5.49 5.00
N TYR A 368 -0.60 -4.44 4.21
CA TYR A 368 0.56 -4.23 3.33
C TYR A 368 1.86 -4.18 4.13
N THR A 369 1.87 -3.43 5.22
CA THR A 369 3.06 -3.30 6.08
C THR A 369 3.49 -4.67 6.63
N LEU A 370 2.54 -5.55 7.01
CA LEU A 370 2.86 -6.93 7.40
C LEU A 370 3.49 -7.73 6.26
N PHE A 371 2.97 -7.64 5.03
CA PHE A 371 3.61 -8.29 3.88
C PHE A 371 5.01 -7.74 3.62
N GLU A 372 5.23 -6.44 3.78
CA GLU A 372 6.54 -5.83 3.62
C GLU A 372 7.51 -6.24 4.72
N ARG A 373 7.03 -6.50 5.94
CA ARG A 373 7.85 -7.06 7.02
C ARG A 373 8.15 -8.54 6.79
N LEU A 374 7.18 -9.32 6.31
CA LEU A 374 7.41 -10.70 5.86
C LEU A 374 8.47 -10.76 4.76
N ARG A 375 8.43 -9.82 3.81
CA ARG A 375 9.36 -9.73 2.68
C ARG A 375 10.82 -9.57 3.09
N VAL A 376 11.10 -8.96 4.24
CA VAL A 376 12.48 -8.86 4.77
C VAL A 376 13.08 -10.26 4.97
N HIS A 377 12.27 -11.23 5.38
CA HIS A 377 12.67 -12.63 5.58
C HIS A 377 12.67 -13.47 4.29
N LEU A 378 12.15 -12.91 3.19
CA LEU A 378 12.07 -13.53 1.87
C LEU A 378 13.21 -13.11 0.93
N LYS A 379 14.18 -12.32 1.39
CA LYS A 379 15.35 -11.95 0.60
C LYS A 379 16.09 -13.19 0.07
N ASN A 380 16.57 -13.11 -1.16
CA ASN A 380 17.24 -14.20 -1.88
C ASN A 380 16.36 -15.44 -2.07
N THR A 381 15.03 -15.27 -2.11
CA THR A 381 14.08 -16.34 -2.46
C THR A 381 13.27 -15.93 -3.68
N PRO A 382 12.60 -16.89 -4.38
CA PRO A 382 11.70 -16.57 -5.47
C PRO A 382 10.54 -15.62 -5.09
N PHE A 383 10.23 -15.51 -3.79
CA PHE A 383 9.13 -14.70 -3.27
C PHE A 383 9.47 -13.23 -3.08
N GLU A 384 10.76 -12.86 -3.08
CA GLU A 384 11.23 -11.51 -2.69
C GLU A 384 10.52 -10.38 -3.44
N ARG A 385 10.26 -10.58 -4.74
CA ARG A 385 9.69 -9.54 -5.63
C ARG A 385 8.20 -9.74 -5.96
N MET A 386 7.56 -10.76 -5.38
CA MET A 386 6.15 -11.08 -5.68
C MET A 386 5.19 -10.05 -5.08
N SER A 387 4.06 -9.79 -5.75
CA SER A 387 2.99 -8.91 -5.25
C SER A 387 2.37 -9.44 -3.95
N ALA A 388 1.67 -8.59 -3.21
CA ALA A 388 0.98 -9.02 -1.99
C ALA A 388 -0.05 -10.14 -2.27
N GLY A 389 -0.77 -10.06 -3.39
CA GLY A 389 -1.73 -11.06 -3.81
C GLY A 389 -1.09 -12.40 -4.15
N THR A 390 0.06 -12.39 -4.82
CA THR A 390 0.81 -13.63 -5.11
C THR A 390 1.37 -14.25 -3.84
N LEU A 391 1.92 -13.44 -2.92
CA LEU A 391 2.37 -13.92 -1.61
C LEU A 391 1.22 -14.49 -0.80
N ARG A 392 0.05 -13.85 -0.81
CA ARG A 392 -1.17 -14.38 -0.18
C ARG A 392 -1.49 -15.77 -0.73
N LEU A 393 -1.56 -15.93 -2.04
CA LEU A 393 -1.89 -17.22 -2.67
C LEU A 393 -0.85 -18.30 -2.35
N LYS A 394 0.44 -17.95 -2.33
CA LYS A 394 1.53 -18.91 -2.19
C LYS A 394 2.04 -19.12 -0.76
N LEU A 395 1.71 -18.27 0.19
CA LEU A 395 2.24 -18.39 1.56
C LEU A 395 1.15 -18.30 2.62
N ILE A 396 0.00 -17.69 2.33
CA ILE A 396 -1.10 -17.52 3.30
C ILE A 396 -2.20 -18.56 3.05
N LYS A 397 -2.63 -18.71 1.78
CA LYS A 397 -3.65 -19.65 1.33
C LYS A 397 -3.12 -21.08 1.25
N VAL A 398 -2.89 -21.68 2.42
CA VAL A 398 -2.34 -23.03 2.57
C VAL A 398 -3.34 -23.89 3.33
N GLY A 399 -3.74 -24.99 2.70
CA GLY A 399 -4.59 -26.02 3.30
C GLY A 399 -3.89 -26.76 4.45
N ALA A 400 -4.54 -26.88 5.60
CA ALA A 400 -4.03 -27.67 6.71
C ALA A 400 -5.13 -28.23 7.61
N VAL A 401 -4.83 -29.36 8.28
CA VAL A 401 -5.63 -29.87 9.39
C VAL A 401 -5.09 -29.28 10.69
N ILE A 402 -5.98 -28.69 11.49
CA ILE A 402 -5.65 -28.12 12.80
C ILE A 402 -6.04 -29.12 13.88
N ILE A 403 -5.06 -29.57 14.67
CA ILE A 403 -5.30 -30.40 15.85
C ILE A 403 -4.91 -29.61 17.08
N ARG A 404 -5.86 -29.41 17.97
CA ARG A 404 -5.67 -28.62 19.18
C ARG A 404 -5.94 -29.42 20.43
N ASN A 405 -5.01 -29.36 21.37
CA ASN A 405 -5.20 -29.83 22.74
C ASN A 405 -4.74 -28.74 23.74
N THR A 406 -4.78 -29.06 25.04
CA THR A 406 -4.43 -28.12 26.11
C THR A 406 -2.99 -27.65 26.11
N ARG A 407 -2.06 -28.41 25.51
CA ARG A 407 -0.61 -28.13 25.51
C ARG A 407 -0.02 -27.77 24.15
N ARG A 408 -0.71 -28.09 23.05
CA ARG A 408 -0.17 -28.02 21.69
C ARG A 408 -1.26 -27.76 20.65
N ILE A 409 -0.91 -26.90 19.70
CA ILE A 409 -1.65 -26.70 18.44
C ILE A 409 -0.74 -27.26 17.33
N ARG A 410 -1.22 -28.26 16.59
CA ARG A 410 -0.53 -28.85 15.44
C ARG A 410 -1.22 -28.40 14.17
N VAL A 411 -0.42 -27.97 13.21
CA VAL A 411 -0.86 -27.54 11.87
C VAL A 411 -0.29 -28.54 10.89
N LEU A 412 -1.12 -29.47 10.42
CA LEU A 412 -0.73 -30.53 9.50
C LEU A 412 -0.97 -30.05 8.07
N MET A 413 0.07 -29.50 7.45
CA MET A 413 0.05 -29.08 6.05
C MET A 413 0.26 -30.26 5.10
N SER A 414 -0.15 -30.09 3.84
CA SER A 414 0.04 -31.10 2.80
C SER A 414 1.53 -31.44 2.59
N ASP A 415 1.85 -32.72 2.51
CA ASP A 415 3.21 -33.18 2.22
C ASP A 415 3.65 -32.83 0.79
N SER A 416 2.70 -32.84 -0.16
CA SER A 416 2.91 -32.47 -1.56
C SER A 416 2.88 -30.96 -1.80
N TYR A 417 2.96 -30.13 -0.75
CA TYR A 417 2.89 -28.68 -0.91
C TYR A 417 4.11 -28.15 -1.69
N PRO A 418 3.93 -27.45 -2.83
CA PRO A 418 5.05 -27.09 -3.72
C PRO A 418 6.16 -26.25 -3.06
N HIS A 419 5.80 -25.46 -2.05
CA HIS A 419 6.71 -24.54 -1.36
C HIS A 419 7.04 -24.98 0.07
N LYS A 420 6.93 -26.29 0.38
CA LYS A 420 7.17 -26.85 1.73
C LYS A 420 8.53 -26.46 2.31
N ASN A 421 9.60 -26.59 1.51
CA ASN A 421 10.96 -26.28 1.96
C ASN A 421 11.15 -24.78 2.22
N ASP A 422 10.64 -23.94 1.31
CA ASP A 422 10.70 -22.49 1.46
C ASP A 422 9.93 -22.01 2.70
N LEU A 423 8.72 -22.54 2.91
CA LEU A 423 7.89 -22.20 4.06
C LEU A 423 8.55 -22.64 5.37
N SER A 424 9.17 -23.83 5.39
CA SER A 424 9.90 -24.33 6.56
C SER A 424 11.09 -23.46 6.89
N ALA A 425 11.90 -23.10 5.89
CA ALA A 425 13.04 -22.19 6.05
C ALA A 425 12.60 -20.78 6.49
N LEU A 426 11.48 -20.28 5.97
CA LEU A 426 10.91 -19.00 6.36
C LEU A 426 10.50 -18.98 7.83
N VAL A 427 9.82 -20.04 8.31
CA VAL A 427 9.45 -20.15 9.73
C VAL A 427 10.69 -20.18 10.63
N GLN A 428 11.75 -20.90 10.24
CA GLN A 428 13.01 -20.93 11.00
C GLN A 428 13.69 -19.55 11.10
N ARG A 429 13.58 -18.71 10.05
CA ARG A 429 14.07 -17.32 10.09
C ARG A 429 13.21 -16.42 10.98
N LEU A 430 11.89 -16.61 10.95
CA LEU A 430 10.94 -15.83 11.73
C LEU A 430 10.97 -16.17 13.23
N VAL A 431 11.20 -17.44 13.55
CA VAL A 431 11.28 -17.96 14.92
C VAL A 431 12.56 -18.79 15.03
N PRO A 432 13.72 -18.14 15.24
CA PRO A 432 14.97 -18.84 15.54
C PRO A 432 14.78 -19.67 16.81
N GLN A 433 15.30 -20.90 16.80
CA GLN A 433 15.24 -21.81 17.96
C GLN A 433 16.19 -21.40 19.08
#